data_AF-A0A838E3B3-F1
#
_entry.id   AF-A0A838E3B3-F1
#
_cell.length_a   1.000
_cell.length_b   1.000
_cell.length_c   1.000
_cell.angle_alpha   90.00
_cell.angle_beta   90.00
_cell.angle_gamma   90.00
#
_symmetry.space_group_name_H-M   'P 1'
#
loop_
_entity.id
_entity.type
_entity.pdbx_description
1 polymer ?
#
loop_
_entity_poly.entity_id
_entity_poly.type
_entity_poly.pdbx_seq_one_letter_code
_entity_poly.pdbx_strand_id
1 'polypeptide(L)'
;MPSTTPSSSGSFEWLNDTMPTFPGGPYRLVEGDLENQVIKEPNDNWYGQEPVTLDTLVIRFINDEGAWVPALANSEVDGASPPQFNEDVIR
;
A
#
# COMPACT_ATOMS: atom_id res chain seq x y z
N MET A 1 -7.09 36.77 -1.09
CA MET A 1 -6.33 35.54 -0.86
C MET A 1 -6.79 34.53 -1.91
N PRO A 2 -6.02 34.25 -2.98
CA PRO A 2 -6.41 33.21 -3.91
C PRO A 2 -6.29 31.85 -3.21
N SER A 3 -7.41 31.14 -3.14
CA SER A 3 -7.50 29.78 -2.62
C SER A 3 -6.88 28.83 -3.65
N THR A 4 -5.59 28.50 -3.51
CA THR A 4 -4.97 27.39 -4.24
C THR A 4 -5.41 26.09 -3.59
N THR A 5 -6.59 25.60 -3.96
CA THR A 5 -6.89 24.17 -3.85
C THR A 5 -5.79 23.44 -4.63
N PRO A 6 -4.97 22.58 -4.01
CA PRO A 6 -3.99 21.81 -4.77
C PRO A 6 -4.78 20.95 -5.75
N SER A 7 -4.53 21.11 -7.06
CA SER A 7 -4.97 20.10 -8.01
C SER A 7 -4.32 18.79 -7.58
N SER A 8 -5.14 17.76 -7.40
CA SER A 8 -4.73 16.45 -6.87
C SER A 8 -3.52 15.84 -7.61
N SER A 9 -3.30 16.22 -8.87
CA SER A 9 -2.12 15.85 -9.66
C SER A 9 -0.77 16.15 -9.00
N GLY A 10 -0.57 17.36 -8.48
CA GLY A 10 0.72 17.77 -7.90
C GLY A 10 1.03 17.08 -6.56
N SER A 11 0.00 16.72 -5.79
CA SER A 11 0.16 15.93 -4.57
C SER A 11 0.57 14.48 -4.86
N PHE A 12 0.11 13.89 -5.97
CA PHE A 12 0.49 12.52 -6.31
C PHE A 12 1.94 12.42 -6.80
N GLU A 13 2.40 13.38 -7.61
CA GLU A 13 3.81 13.45 -8.04
C GLU A 13 4.74 13.60 -6.84
N TRP A 14 4.40 14.49 -5.90
CA TRP A 14 5.19 14.65 -4.67
C TRP A 14 5.18 13.40 -3.78
N LEU A 15 4.05 12.71 -3.64
CA LEU A 15 3.96 11.45 -2.88
C LEU A 15 4.72 10.29 -3.56
N ASN A 16 4.93 10.37 -4.88
CA ASN A 16 5.69 9.39 -5.64
C ASN A 16 7.21 9.64 -5.48
N ASP A 17 7.63 10.91 -5.43
CA ASP A 17 9.04 11.28 -5.27
C ASP A 17 9.49 11.35 -3.79
N THR A 18 8.57 11.65 -2.87
CA THR A 18 8.85 11.82 -1.45
C THR A 18 8.04 10.85 -0.61
N MET A 19 8.73 9.90 0.03
CA MET A 19 8.10 8.99 1.00
C MET A 19 7.57 9.80 2.20
N PRO A 20 6.25 9.79 2.46
CA PRO A 20 5.70 10.51 3.59
C PRO A 20 6.10 9.83 4.91
N THR A 21 6.71 10.59 5.81
CA THR A 21 7.16 10.12 7.12
C THR A 21 6.14 10.34 8.24
N PHE A 22 5.01 10.99 7.97
CA PHE A 22 3.98 11.31 8.95
C PHE A 22 2.82 10.31 8.89
N PRO A 23 2.71 9.37 9.84
CA PRO A 23 1.61 8.42 9.87
C PRO A 23 0.36 9.03 10.52
N GLY A 24 -0.64 9.35 9.71
CA GLY A 24 -2.00 9.67 10.18
C GLY A 24 -2.88 8.43 10.38
N GLY A 25 -2.39 7.24 10.00
CA GLY A 25 -3.11 5.98 10.04
C GLY A 25 -2.55 4.99 11.09
N PRO A 26 -3.09 3.76 11.14
CA PRO A 26 -2.69 2.72 12.09
C PRO A 26 -1.28 2.17 11.86
N TYR A 27 -0.74 2.33 10.65
CA TYR A 27 0.63 1.91 10.31
C TYR A 27 1.43 3.08 9.75
N ARG A 28 2.73 3.09 10.04
CA ARG A 28 3.73 4.03 9.50
C ARG A 28 4.61 3.35 8.46
N LEU A 29 4.98 4.07 7.40
CA LEU A 29 5.94 3.57 6.42
C LEU A 29 7.34 3.48 7.04
N VAL A 30 7.99 2.35 6.81
CA VAL A 30 9.39 2.10 7.18
C VAL A 30 10.26 2.10 5.93
N GLU A 31 9.74 1.50 4.86
CA GLU A 31 10.39 1.40 3.55
C GLU A 31 9.35 1.65 2.46
N GLY A 32 9.72 2.45 1.46
CA GLY A 32 8.86 2.85 0.36
C GLY A 32 9.55 2.65 -0.97
N ASP A 33 9.87 1.40 -1.31
CA ASP A 33 10.28 1.04 -2.67
C ASP A 33 9.02 0.94 -3.55
N LEU A 34 8.70 2.05 -4.22
CA LEU A 34 7.50 2.13 -5.06
C LEU A 34 7.57 1.25 -6.32
N GLU A 35 8.71 0.64 -6.61
CA GLU A 35 8.85 -0.31 -7.72
C GLU A 35 8.57 -1.75 -7.27
N ASN A 36 8.98 -2.12 -6.05
CA ASN A 36 8.93 -3.50 -5.57
C ASN A 36 7.97 -3.72 -4.39
N GLN A 37 8.08 -2.93 -3.33
CA GLN A 37 7.34 -3.15 -2.09
C GLN A 37 7.32 -1.94 -1.13
N VAL A 38 6.27 -1.90 -0.31
CA VAL A 38 6.17 -0.97 0.83
C VAL A 38 6.07 -1.76 2.12
N ILE A 39 6.97 -1.47 3.07
CA ILE A 39 6.94 -2.05 4.42
C ILE A 39 6.38 -1.02 5.39
N LYS A 40 5.44 -1.45 6.23
CA LYS A 40 4.83 -0.64 7.28
C LYS A 40 4.86 -1.34 8.62
N GLU A 41 5.00 -0.56 9.68
CA GLU A 41 4.96 -1.01 11.08
C GLU A 41 3.82 -0.30 11.83
N PRO A 42 3.33 -0.82 12.96
CA PRO A 42 2.38 -0.15 13.82
C PRO A 42 2.78 1.30 14.13
N ASN A 43 1.79 2.19 14.12
CA ASN A 43 1.94 3.56 14.57
C ASN A 43 1.50 3.65 16.04
N ASP A 44 2.46 3.83 16.94
CA ASP A 44 2.21 4.01 18.38
C ASP A 44 1.31 5.21 18.70
N ASN A 45 1.22 6.19 17.78
CA ASN A 45 0.37 7.37 17.91
C ASN A 45 -1.01 7.21 17.24
N TRP A 46 -1.40 5.99 16.87
CA TRP A 46 -2.72 5.74 16.29
C TRP A 46 -3.84 6.04 17.28
N TYR A 47 -4.76 6.91 16.88
CA TYR A 47 -5.88 7.38 17.70
C TYR A 47 -7.22 6.71 17.35
N GLY A 48 -7.22 5.71 16.47
CA GLY A 48 -8.42 5.00 16.08
C GLY A 48 -8.93 4.06 17.18
N GLN A 49 -10.20 3.68 17.06
CA GLN A 49 -10.85 2.78 18.02
C GLN A 49 -10.41 1.32 17.84
N GLU A 50 -10.02 0.94 16.62
CA GLU A 50 -9.60 -0.42 16.31
C GLU A 50 -8.10 -0.60 16.63
N PRO A 51 -7.73 -1.62 17.43
CA PRO A 51 -6.34 -1.93 17.70
C PRO A 51 -5.62 -2.41 16.44
N VAL A 52 -4.34 -2.08 16.36
CA VAL A 52 -3.44 -2.64 15.35
C VAL A 52 -3.09 -4.07 15.78
N THR A 53 -3.27 -5.03 14.88
CA THR A 53 -3.10 -6.46 15.19
C THR A 53 -1.88 -7.11 14.52
N LEU A 54 -1.28 -6.45 13.51
CA LEU A 54 -0.11 -6.96 12.81
C LEU A 54 1.14 -6.21 13.25
N ASP A 55 2.23 -6.94 13.50
CA ASP A 55 3.52 -6.33 13.83
C ASP A 55 4.18 -5.70 12.60
N THR A 56 3.90 -6.21 11.40
CA THR A 56 4.44 -5.71 10.14
C THR A 56 3.44 -5.96 9.02
N LEU A 57 3.26 -4.95 8.16
CA LEU A 57 2.47 -5.04 6.95
C LEU A 57 3.39 -4.83 5.74
N VAL A 58 3.55 -5.88 4.92
CA VAL A 58 4.31 -5.83 3.67
C VAL A 58 3.34 -5.80 2.50
N ILE A 59 3.40 -4.72 1.71
CA ILE A 59 2.61 -4.57 0.49
C ILE A 59 3.58 -4.76 -0.68
N ARG A 60 3.51 -5.91 -1.33
CA ARG A 60 4.32 -6.21 -2.53
C ARG A 60 3.57 -5.78 -3.79
N PHE A 61 4.27 -5.17 -4.73
CA PHE A 61 3.73 -4.87 -6.05
C PHE A 61 3.95 -6.04 -6.99
N ILE A 62 2.87 -6.76 -7.29
CA ILE A 62 2.85 -7.83 -8.29
C ILE A 62 2.23 -7.25 -9.55
N ASN A 63 3.08 -6.81 -10.47
CA ASN A 63 2.65 -6.10 -11.68
C ASN A 63 2.16 -7.03 -12.81
N ASP A 64 2.45 -8.33 -12.70
CA ASP A 64 1.94 -9.35 -13.62
C ASP A 64 0.56 -9.84 -13.15
N GLU A 65 -0.45 -9.65 -13.99
CA GLU A 65 -1.82 -10.09 -13.74
C GLU A 65 -1.91 -11.60 -13.50
N GLY A 66 -1.05 -12.41 -14.11
CA GLY A 66 -1.03 -13.86 -13.92
C GLY A 66 -0.36 -14.34 -12.63
N ALA A 67 0.38 -13.47 -11.94
CA ALA A 67 1.27 -13.87 -10.86
C ALA A 67 0.63 -13.82 -9.45
N TRP A 68 -0.48 -13.09 -9.27
CA TRP A 68 -1.07 -12.93 -7.94
C TRP A 68 -1.79 -14.18 -7.43
N VAL A 69 -2.40 -14.98 -8.32
CA VAL A 69 -3.05 -16.25 -7.93
C VAL A 69 -2.02 -17.29 -7.46
N PRO A 70 -0.91 -17.55 -8.20
CA PRO A 70 0.18 -18.37 -7.69
C PRO A 70 0.78 -17.84 -6.38
N ALA A 71 0.96 -16.52 -6.25
CA ALA A 71 1.51 -15.92 -5.03
C ALA A 71 0.62 -16.20 -3.80
N LEU A 72 -0.71 -16.13 -3.94
CA LEU A 72 -1.64 -16.55 -2.89
C LEU A 72 -1.55 -18.05 -2.61
N ALA A 73 -1.53 -18.87 -3.67
CA ALA A 73 -1.50 -20.33 -3.55
C ALA A 73 -0.21 -20.82 -2.85
N ASN A 74 0.91 -20.15 -3.07
CA ASN A 74 2.21 -20.43 -2.46
C ASN A 74 2.39 -19.78 -1.08
N SER A 75 1.38 -19.06 -0.57
CA SER A 75 1.49 -18.27 0.67
C SER A 75 2.63 -17.24 0.63
N GLU A 76 2.97 -16.73 -0.56
CA GLU A 76 3.90 -15.62 -0.71
C GLU A 76 3.25 -14.29 -0.35
N VAL A 77 1.92 -14.21 -0.48
CA VAL A 77 1.07 -13.11 -0.01
C VAL A 77 -0.16 -13.68 0.68
N ASP A 78 -0.62 -13.01 1.73
CA ASP A 78 -1.82 -13.39 2.48
C ASP A 78 -3.10 -12.76 1.91
N GLY A 79 -2.97 -11.84 0.96
CA GLY A 79 -4.06 -11.15 0.29
C GLY A 79 -3.61 -10.46 -1.00
N ALA A 80 -4.54 -10.29 -1.94
CA ALA A 80 -4.30 -9.62 -3.21
C ALA A 80 -5.40 -8.61 -3.51
N SER A 81 -5.03 -7.49 -4.14
CA SER A 81 -5.95 -6.45 -4.61
C SER A 81 -5.71 -6.18 -6.10
N PRO A 82 -6.05 -7.14 -6.99
CA PRO A 82 -5.85 -6.96 -8.42
C PRO A 82 -6.79 -5.87 -8.97
N PRO A 83 -6.39 -5.15 -10.03
CA PRO A 83 -7.24 -4.12 -10.65
C PRO A 83 -8.48 -4.72 -11.34
N GLN A 84 -8.38 -5.98 -11.78
CA GLN A 84 -9.47 -6.74 -12.39
C GLN A 84 -9.36 -8.21 -12.00
N PHE A 85 -10.52 -8.87 -11.89
CA PHE A 85 -10.60 -10.31 -11.71
C PHE A 85 -10.94 -10.94 -13.07
N ASN A 86 -9.93 -11.46 -13.75
CA ASN A 86 -10.08 -12.12 -15.04
C ASN A 86 -10.30 -13.63 -14.84
N GLU A 87 -11.37 -14.19 -15.43
CA GLU A 87 -11.68 -15.61 -15.33
C GLU A 87 -10.57 -16.50 -15.90
N ASP A 88 -9.85 -16.06 -16.93
CA ASP A 88 -8.74 -16.82 -17.53
C ASP A 88 -7.53 -16.96 -16.60
N VAL A 89 -7.40 -16.06 -15.61
CA VAL A 89 -6.32 -16.06 -14.62
C VAL A 89 -6.71 -16.85 -13.37
N ILE A 90 -8.01 -16.86 -13.05
CA ILE A 90 -8.53 -17.45 -11.81
C ILE A 90 -8.90 -18.93 -12.01
N ARG A 91 -9.15 -19.37 -13.25
CA ARG A 91 -9.67 -20.69 -13.58
C ARG A 91 -8.63 -21.81 -13.61
#